data_AF-A0A8J2JUQ7-F1
#
_entry.id   AF-A0A8J2JUQ7-F1
#
_cell.length_a   1.000
_cell.length_b   1.000
_cell.length_c   1.000
_cell.angle_alpha   90.00
_cell.angle_beta   90.00
_cell.angle_gamma   90.00
#
_symmetry.space_group_name_H-M   'P 1'
#
loop_
_entity.id
_entity.type
_entity.pdbx_description
1 polymer ?
#
loop_
_entity_poly.entity_id
_entity_poly.type
_entity_poly.pdbx_seq_one_letter_code
_entity_poly.pdbx_strand_id
1 'polypeptide(L)' 'VLDGRICRSVITKSENGDWIEEQTHKNYFATIIMEFKGNDHTVTYKIGDVTGVHLWKKIS' A
#
# COMPACT_ATOMS: atom_id res chain seq x y z
N VAL A 1 -10.41 -1.58 -5.21
CA VAL A 1 -10.62 -2.67 -4.24
C VAL A 1 -11.25 -3.85 -4.96
N LEU A 2 -10.51 -4.95 -5.13
CA LEU A 2 -10.96 -6.14 -5.87
C LEU A 2 -11.75 -7.14 -5.01
N ASP A 3 -11.73 -6.97 -3.68
CA ASP A 3 -12.29 -7.92 -2.72
C ASP A 3 -13.71 -7.56 -2.22
N GLY A 4 -14.34 -6.52 -2.80
CA GLY A 4 -15.71 -6.11 -2.50
C GLY A 4 -15.90 -5.29 -1.21
N ARG A 5 -14.84 -5.01 -0.44
CA ARG A 5 -14.95 -4.24 0.81
C ARG A 5 -14.97 -2.73 0.55
N ILE A 6 -15.78 -1.99 1.31
CA ILE A 6 -15.84 -0.52 1.25
C ILE A 6 -15.07 0.06 2.44
N CYS A 7 -13.92 0.66 2.19
CA CYS A 7 -13.08 1.29 3.21
C CYS A 7 -12.98 2.80 2.99
N ARG A 8 -12.65 3.52 4.07
CA ARG A 8 -12.14 4.89 3.95
C ARG A 8 -10.63 4.80 3.74
N SER A 9 -10.13 5.40 2.67
CA SER A 9 -8.69 5.50 2.39
C SER A 9 -8.18 6.92 2.64
N VAL A 10 -6.98 7.03 3.21
CA VAL A 10 -6.19 8.27 3.23
C VAL A 10 -4.85 7.97 2.60
N ILE A 11 -4.44 8.80 1.64
CA ILE A 11 -3.15 8.66 0.97
C ILE A 11 -2.29 9.86 1.35
N THR A 12 -1.10 9.59 1.86
CA THR A 12 -0.09 10.59 2.21
C THR A 12 1.22 10.29 1.49
N LYS A 13 2.03 11.34 1.33
CA LYS A 13 3.41 11.20 0.86
C LYS A 13 4.33 11.39 2.06
N SER A 14 5.19 10.41 2.32
CA SER A 14 6.14 10.45 3.43
C SER A 14 7.29 11.41 3.14
N GLU A 15 8.05 11.77 4.17
CA GLU A 15 9.26 12.60 4.04
C GLU A 15 10.32 11.95 3.14
N ASN A 16 10.34 10.61 3.09
CA ASN A 16 11.25 9.84 2.25
C ASN A 16 10.78 9.75 0.78
N GLY A 17 9.62 10.35 0.47
CA GLY A 17 9.05 10.38 -0.87
C GLY A 17 8.16 9.18 -1.21
N ASP A 18 8.01 8.21 -0.30
CA ASP A 18 7.13 7.06 -0.44
C ASP A 18 5.66 7.46 -0.35
N TRP A 19 4.78 6.70 -0.99
CA TRP A 19 3.34 6.88 -0.82
C TRP A 19 2.81 5.88 0.19
N ILE A 20 2.04 6.36 1.16
CA ILE A 20 1.43 5.56 2.21
C ILE A 20 -0.08 5.68 2.07
N GLU A 21 -0.77 4.56 1.85
CA GLU A 21 -2.22 4.48 1.94
C GLU A 21 -2.62 3.78 3.24
N GLU A 22 -3.47 4.44 4.02
CA GLU A 22 -4.11 3.88 5.21
C GLU A 22 -5.58 3.62 4.90
N GLN A 23 -6.01 2.36 5.00
CA GLN A 23 -7.38 1.95 4.79
C GLN A 23 -8.04 1.55 6.12
N THR A 24 -9.12 2.23 6.45
CA THR A 24 -9.95 1.91 7.62
C THR A 24 -11.24 1.25 7.16
N HIS A 25 -11.46 0.03 7.63
CA HIS A 25 -12.70 -0.72 7.51
C HIS A 25 -13.25 -1.05 8.90
N LYS A 26 -14.53 -1.39 9.02
CA LYS A 26 -15.17 -1.74 10.31
C LYS A 26 -14.40 -2.82 11.09
N ASN A 27 -13.79 -3.76 10.37
CA ASN A 27 -13.19 -4.98 10.94
C ASN A 27 -11.66 -5.04 10.85
N TYR A 28 -11.01 -4.11 10.16
CA TYR A 28 -9.57 -4.11 10.01
C TYR A 28 -9.04 -2.73 9.65
N PHE A 29 -7.75 -2.54 9.93
CA PHE A 29 -6.94 -1.44 9.44
C PHE A 29 -5.83 -2.03 8.57
N ALA A 30 -5.59 -1.40 7.42
CA ALA A 30 -4.51 -1.80 6.51
C ALA A 30 -3.60 -0.60 6.24
N THR A 31 -2.29 -0.85 6.24
CA THR A 31 -1.28 0.10 5.76
C THR A 31 -0.66 -0.46 4.49
N ILE A 32 -0.62 0.35 3.45
CA ILE A 32 -0.06 0.02 2.15
C ILE A 32 1.05 1.03 1.89
N ILE A 33 2.28 0.54 1.73
CA ILE A 33 3.46 1.37 1.50
C ILE A 33 3.92 1.12 0.06
N MET A 34 4.04 2.18 -0.72
CA MET A 34 4.47 2.16 -2.11
C MET A 34 5.79 2.92 -2.25
N GLU A 35 6.85 2.18 -2.52
CA GLU A 35 8.21 2.69 -2.70
C GLU A 35 8.61 2.63 -4.18
N PHE A 36 9.16 3.72 -4.69
CA PHE A 36 9.67 3.79 -6.07
C PHE A 36 11.19 3.97 -6.05
N LYS A 37 11.92 3.01 -6.63
CA LYS A 37 13.38 3.03 -6.71
C LYS A 37 13.82 2.73 -8.14
N GLY A 38 14.05 3.79 -8.92
CA GLY A 38 14.37 3.66 -10.35
C GLY A 38 13.22 3.02 -11.13
N ASN A 39 13.47 1.84 -11.72
CA ASN A 39 12.46 1.08 -12.47
C ASN A 39 11.66 0.11 -11.58
N ASP A 40 11.90 0.12 -10.28
CA ASP A 40 11.32 -0.84 -9.35
C ASP A 40 10.23 -0.14 -8.53
N HIS A 41 9.09 -0.81 -8.41
CA HIS A 41 7.98 -0.39 -7.57
C HIS A 41 7.64 -1.53 -6.60
N THR A 42 7.86 -1.27 -5.32
CA THR A 42 7.56 -2.20 -4.23
C THR A 42 6.29 -1.75 -3.54
N VAL A 43 5.31 -2.65 -3.41
CA VAL A 43 4.09 -2.41 -2.63
C VAL A 43 4.04 -3.38 -1.46
N THR A 44 4.13 -2.86 -0.24
CA THR A 44 4.01 -3.65 0.99
C THR A 44 2.63 -3.43 1.60
N TYR A 45 1.88 -4.50 1.80
CA TYR A 45 0.57 -4.52 2.46
C TYR A 45 0.73 -5.07 3.88
N LYS A 46 0.23 -4.35 4.88
CA LYS A 46 0.22 -4.79 6.29
C LYS A 46 -1.20 -4.76 6.84
N ILE A 47 -1.66 -5.88 7.39
CA ILE A 47 -2.97 -6.01 8.05
C ILE A 47 -2.77 -6.85 9.33
N GLY A 48 -2.78 -6.19 10.49
CA GLY A 48 -2.36 -6.83 11.74
C GLY A 48 -0.94 -7.39 11.63
N ASP A 49 -0.76 -8.66 11.94
CA ASP A 49 0.54 -9.36 11.86
C ASP A 49 0.84 -9.92 10.46
N VAL A 50 -0.10 -9.81 9.51
CA VAL A 50 0.08 -10.33 8.16
C VAL A 50 0.72 -9.28 7.26
N THR A 51 1.81 -9.68 6.58
CA THR A 51 2.51 -8.84 5.59
C THR A 51 2.54 -9.52 4.23
N GLY A 52 2.15 -8.80 3.19
CA GLY A 52 2.28 -9.20 1.79
C GLY A 52 3.13 -8.19 1.02
N VAL A 53 3.91 -8.67 0.04
CA VAL A 53 4.80 -7.81 -0.76
C VAL A 53 4.60 -8.12 -2.23
N HIS A 54 4.32 -7.09 -3.03
CA HIS A 54 4.34 -7.14 -4.48
C HIS A 54 5.52 -6.35 -5.03
N LEU A 55 6.22 -6.94 -6.00
CA LEU A 55 7.34 -6.32 -6.69
C LEU A 55 6.98 -6.14 -8.16
N TRP A 56 7.06 -4.91 -8.64
CA TRP A 56 6.76 -4.52 -10.01
C TRP A 56 8.00 -3.94 -10.67
N LYS A 57 8.14 -4.22 -11.97
CA LYS A 57 9.14 -3.59 -12.84
C LYS A 57 8.42 -2.68 -13.83
N LYS A 58 8.96 -1.49 -14.04
CA LYS A 58 8.49 -0.56 -15.07
C LYS A 58 8.65 -1.21 -16.44
N ILE A 59 7.55 -1.27 -17.20
CA ILE A 59 7.56 -1.71 -18.58
C ILE A 59 8.04 -0.53 -19.44
N SER A 60 8.96 -0.79 -20.36
CA SER A 60 9.49 0.17 -21.34
C SER A 60 8.47 0.55 -22.40
#